data_AF-A0A897MUG4-F1
#
_entry.id   AF-A0A897MUG4-F1
#
_cell.length_a   1.000
_cell.length_b   1.000
_cell.length_c   1.000
_cell.angle_alpha   90.00
_cell.angle_beta   90.00
_cell.angle_gamma   90.00
#
_symmetry.space_group_name_H-M   'P 1'
#
loop_
_entity.id
_entity.type
_entity.pdbx_description
1 polymer ?
#
loop_
_entity_poly.entity_id
_entity_poly.type
_entity_poly.pdbx_seq_one_letter_code
_entity_poly.pdbx_strand_id
1 'polypeptide(L)'
;MPSTQEQTEETDTLSRRGRKDVSQQENLFRNRLSTDEIYERVLIEADEEIGRCNRELFFSGVAAGFAITITVLIYASMTAAAGDTPLIGALLYPIGFIYIILGNYQLYTENTLPPVALILDRLAGVPAMLRMWGVVLIGNLAGGTVGALLLAYGGVLDPTAATTLTGIAMTGIETPWFDLFFKAVFAGLIVAGVVWLDFGVRSATARFLLVYIAFLTIPLGGLFHVVVASTEVMYLVFLGEIAFLNGVLNFALPVLLGNTIGGVVLVTTINYYQTSHELHEISDKLSVSDWLFTTKTALDPETLQERLESKISH
;
A
#
# COMPACT_ATOMS: atom_id res chain seq x y z
N MET A 1 -4.83 -64.91 -8.44
CA MET A 1 -3.76 -64.08 -7.86
C MET A 1 -3.67 -62.85 -8.74
N PRO A 2 -3.80 -61.62 -8.20
CA PRO A 2 -3.70 -60.40 -9.01
C PRO A 2 -2.33 -60.34 -9.67
N SER A 3 -2.26 -59.78 -10.88
CA SER A 3 -0.99 -59.65 -11.59
C SER A 3 -0.08 -58.64 -10.88
N THR A 4 1.24 -58.81 -10.97
CA THR A 4 2.22 -57.91 -10.32
C THR A 4 2.06 -56.44 -10.77
N GLN A 5 1.48 -56.21 -11.95
CA GLN A 5 1.18 -54.86 -12.46
C GLN A 5 -0.03 -54.21 -11.76
N GLU A 6 -1.12 -54.96 -11.51
CA GLU A 6 -2.30 -54.45 -10.77
C GLU A 6 -1.94 -54.04 -9.34
N GLN A 7 -1.07 -54.81 -8.66
CA GLN A 7 -0.62 -54.48 -7.31
C GLN A 7 0.23 -53.19 -7.26
N THR A 8 0.91 -52.84 -8.35
CA THR A 8 1.75 -51.64 -8.44
C THR A 8 0.92 -50.38 -8.70
N GLU A 9 -0.12 -50.47 -9.53
CA GLU A 9 -1.07 -49.36 -9.77
C GLU A 9 -1.95 -49.08 -8.54
N GLU A 10 -2.36 -50.12 -7.81
CA GLU A 10 -3.17 -49.99 -6.60
C GLU A 10 -2.37 -49.35 -5.44
N THR A 11 -1.07 -49.66 -5.33
CA THR A 11 -0.19 -49.00 -4.34
C THR A 11 0.12 -47.55 -4.69
N ASP A 12 0.28 -47.21 -5.97
CA ASP A 12 0.55 -45.83 -6.39
C ASP A 12 -0.71 -44.94 -6.26
N THR A 13 -1.89 -45.48 -6.52
CA THR A 13 -3.17 -44.79 -6.30
C THR A 13 -3.48 -44.59 -4.82
N LEU A 14 -3.21 -45.58 -3.96
CA LEU A 14 -3.31 -45.44 -2.49
C LEU A 14 -2.29 -44.44 -1.94
N SER A 15 -1.06 -44.41 -2.48
CA SER A 15 -0.03 -43.42 -2.11
C SER A 15 -0.44 -42.00 -2.51
N ARG A 16 -0.97 -41.81 -3.73
CA ARG A 16 -1.48 -40.51 -4.20
C ARG A 16 -2.68 -40.04 -3.39
N ARG A 17 -3.59 -40.95 -3.02
CA ARG A 17 -4.77 -40.64 -2.21
C ARG A 17 -4.38 -40.27 -0.78
N GLY A 18 -3.45 -41.01 -0.17
CA GLY A 18 -2.90 -40.68 1.15
C GLY A 18 -2.13 -39.35 1.16
N ARG A 19 -1.39 -39.03 0.11
CA ARG A 19 -0.69 -37.73 -0.03
C ARG A 19 -1.68 -36.57 -0.19
N LYS A 20 -2.79 -36.78 -0.91
CA LYS A 20 -3.89 -35.81 -1.04
C LYS A 20 -4.63 -35.62 0.28
N ASP A 21 -4.99 -36.68 1.00
CA ASP A 21 -5.68 -36.60 2.30
C ASP A 21 -4.80 -35.90 3.37
N VAL A 22 -3.49 -36.11 3.36
CA VAL A 22 -2.56 -35.41 4.25
C VAL A 22 -2.45 -33.92 3.90
N SER A 23 -2.36 -33.57 2.61
CA SER A 23 -2.36 -32.16 2.19
C SER A 23 -3.69 -31.44 2.47
N GLN A 24 -4.81 -32.17 2.36
CA GLN A 24 -6.15 -31.66 2.69
C GLN A 24 -6.34 -31.46 4.19
N GLN A 25 -5.86 -32.39 5.01
CA GLN A 25 -5.86 -32.21 6.46
C GLN A 25 -4.94 -31.05 6.90
N GLU A 26 -3.76 -30.88 6.30
CA GLU A 26 -2.88 -29.75 6.61
C GLU A 26 -3.52 -28.39 6.27
N ASN A 27 -4.29 -28.29 5.18
CA ASN A 27 -5.04 -27.09 4.82
C ASN A 27 -6.22 -26.80 5.77
N LEU A 28 -6.91 -27.84 6.25
CA LEU A 28 -8.03 -27.71 7.21
C LEU A 28 -7.60 -27.16 8.59
N PHE A 29 -6.33 -27.30 8.98
CA PHE A 29 -5.79 -26.78 10.25
C PHE A 29 -5.04 -25.44 10.13
N ARG A 30 -4.86 -24.91 8.92
CA ARG A 30 -4.03 -23.71 8.71
C ARG A 30 -4.87 -22.44 8.77
N ASN A 31 -4.98 -21.86 9.98
CA ASN A 31 -5.70 -20.60 10.19
C ASN A 31 -4.93 -19.35 9.66
N ARG A 32 -3.72 -19.52 9.12
CA ARG A 32 -2.87 -18.45 8.54
C ARG A 32 -2.49 -18.82 7.12
N LEU A 33 -2.76 -17.90 6.18
CA LEU A 33 -2.33 -18.07 4.79
C LEU A 33 -0.81 -18.28 4.71
N SER A 34 -0.40 -19.13 3.80
CA SER A 34 0.98 -19.19 3.35
C SER A 34 1.38 -17.90 2.67
N THR A 35 2.68 -17.68 2.66
CA THR A 35 3.31 -16.59 1.96
C THR A 35 2.96 -16.60 0.47
N ASP A 36 2.94 -17.78 -0.16
CA ASP A 36 2.61 -17.96 -1.58
C ASP A 36 1.14 -17.58 -1.85
N GLU A 37 0.21 -17.96 -0.98
CA GLU A 37 -1.20 -17.53 -1.09
C GLU A 37 -1.38 -16.02 -0.92
N ILE A 38 -0.61 -15.39 -0.02
CA ILE A 38 -0.63 -13.92 0.13
C ILE A 38 -0.09 -13.26 -1.14
N TYR A 39 1.01 -13.79 -1.68
CA TYR A 39 1.61 -13.28 -2.90
C TYR A 39 0.68 -13.42 -4.12
N GLU A 40 0.01 -14.56 -4.29
CA GLU A 40 -0.98 -14.77 -5.36
C GLU A 40 -2.11 -13.74 -5.28
N ARG A 41 -2.63 -13.46 -4.07
CA ARG A 41 -3.66 -12.42 -3.86
C ARG A 41 -3.16 -11.02 -4.20
N VAL A 42 -1.90 -10.71 -3.84
CA VAL A 42 -1.25 -9.45 -4.19
C VAL A 42 -1.21 -9.28 -5.71
N LEU A 43 -0.81 -10.32 -6.46
CA LEU A 43 -0.74 -10.24 -7.92
C LEU A 43 -2.11 -10.03 -8.57
N ILE A 44 -3.16 -10.70 -8.08
CA ILE A 44 -4.52 -10.57 -8.62
C ILE A 44 -5.07 -9.17 -8.40
N GLU A 45 -5.04 -8.69 -7.16
CA GLU A 45 -5.54 -7.34 -6.84
C GLU A 45 -4.74 -6.29 -7.63
N ALA A 46 -3.41 -6.47 -7.74
CA ALA A 46 -2.58 -5.57 -8.52
C ALA A 46 -2.98 -5.53 -10.00
N ASP A 47 -3.35 -6.67 -10.59
CA ASP A 47 -3.77 -6.77 -11.99
C ASP A 47 -5.10 -6.06 -12.22
N GLU A 48 -6.07 -6.31 -11.34
CA GLU A 48 -7.36 -5.62 -11.35
C GLU A 48 -7.18 -4.10 -11.25
N GLU A 49 -6.37 -3.63 -10.31
CA GLU A 49 -6.15 -2.20 -10.07
C GLU A 49 -5.34 -1.53 -11.20
N ILE A 50 -4.31 -2.19 -11.75
CA ILE A 50 -3.61 -1.72 -12.96
C ILE A 50 -4.54 -1.71 -14.17
N GLY A 51 -5.56 -2.58 -14.23
CA GLY A 51 -6.56 -2.61 -15.30
C GLY A 51 -7.57 -1.45 -15.25
N ARG A 52 -7.76 -0.81 -14.08
CA ARG A 52 -8.77 0.24 -13.91
C ARG A 52 -8.54 1.47 -14.76
N CYS A 53 -9.65 2.09 -15.17
CA CYS A 53 -9.61 3.28 -15.99
C CYS A 53 -9.09 4.50 -15.20
N ASN A 54 -8.46 5.46 -15.89
CA ASN A 54 -7.87 6.64 -15.25
C ASN A 54 -8.86 7.43 -14.39
N ARG A 55 -10.15 7.47 -14.78
CA ARG A 55 -11.18 8.22 -14.06
C ARG A 55 -11.44 7.64 -12.67
N GLU A 56 -11.57 6.31 -12.59
CA GLU A 56 -11.81 5.60 -11.34
C GLU A 56 -10.61 5.74 -10.39
N LEU A 57 -9.40 5.48 -10.91
CA LEU A 57 -8.16 5.66 -10.16
C LEU A 57 -8.00 7.10 -9.63
N PHE A 58 -8.28 8.10 -10.48
CA PHE A 58 -8.17 9.50 -10.09
C PHE A 58 -9.15 9.88 -8.98
N PHE A 59 -10.44 9.59 -9.12
CA PHE A 59 -11.43 9.99 -8.12
C PHE A 59 -11.32 9.18 -6.82
N SER A 60 -10.94 7.90 -6.91
CA SER A 60 -10.57 7.12 -5.73
C SER A 60 -9.34 7.73 -5.03
N GLY A 61 -8.34 8.17 -5.81
CA GLY A 61 -7.19 8.92 -5.32
C GLY A 61 -7.55 10.24 -4.65
N VAL A 62 -8.50 11.00 -5.21
CA VAL A 62 -9.02 12.23 -4.60
C VAL A 62 -9.67 11.94 -3.25
N ALA A 63 -10.49 10.89 -3.15
CA ALA A 63 -11.09 10.48 -1.89
C ALA A 63 -10.03 10.11 -0.83
N ALA A 64 -8.98 9.39 -1.22
CA ALA A 64 -7.85 9.11 -0.34
C ALA A 64 -7.12 10.39 0.10
N GLY A 65 -6.91 11.37 -0.80
CA GLY A 65 -6.33 12.67 -0.44
C GLY A 65 -7.16 13.44 0.59
N PHE A 66 -8.49 13.42 0.46
CA PHE A 66 -9.39 13.98 1.47
C PHE A 66 -9.31 13.23 2.80
N ALA A 67 -9.26 11.90 2.77
CA ALA A 67 -9.10 11.10 3.99
C ALA A 67 -7.80 11.46 4.74
N ILE A 68 -6.69 11.69 4.02
CA ILE A 68 -5.44 12.18 4.63
C ILE A 68 -5.60 13.57 5.25
N THR A 69 -6.41 14.45 4.67
CA THR A 69 -6.71 15.75 5.28
C THR A 69 -7.40 15.60 6.64
N ILE A 70 -8.25 14.58 6.82
CA ILE A 70 -8.86 14.28 8.13
C ILE A 70 -7.76 13.89 9.14
N THR A 71 -6.78 13.09 8.74
CA THR A 71 -5.61 12.78 9.58
C THR A 71 -4.87 14.06 10.00
N VAL A 72 -4.58 14.96 9.06
CA VAL A 72 -3.88 16.23 9.33
C VAL A 72 -4.67 17.12 10.30
N LEU A 73 -5.97 17.29 10.04
CA LEU A 73 -6.90 18.03 10.90
C LEU A 73 -6.88 17.50 12.34
N ILE A 74 -7.16 16.20 12.49
CA ILE A 74 -7.30 15.59 13.80
C ILE A 74 -5.98 15.57 14.54
N TYR A 75 -4.86 15.34 13.85
CA TYR A 75 -3.53 15.38 14.48
C TYR A 75 -3.18 16.77 15.02
N ALA A 76 -3.47 17.83 14.25
CA ALA A 76 -3.25 19.20 14.70
C ALA A 76 -4.15 19.56 15.90
N SER A 77 -5.46 19.27 15.81
CA SER A 77 -6.40 19.56 16.90
C SER A 77 -6.11 18.76 18.18
N MET A 78 -5.77 17.48 18.06
CA MET A 78 -5.42 16.64 19.20
C MET A 78 -4.11 17.07 19.84
N THR A 79 -3.09 17.39 19.03
CA THR A 79 -1.81 17.91 19.54
C THR A 79 -2.00 19.23 20.27
N ALA A 80 -2.80 20.14 19.70
CA ALA A 80 -3.12 21.42 20.34
C ALA A 80 -3.84 21.23 21.69
N ALA A 81 -4.81 20.30 21.76
CA ALA A 81 -5.55 20.01 22.99
C ALA A 81 -4.71 19.25 24.04
N ALA A 82 -3.76 18.41 23.61
CA ALA A 82 -2.94 17.58 24.48
C ALA A 82 -1.81 18.34 25.20
N GLY A 83 -1.41 19.52 24.69
CA GLY A 83 -0.29 20.30 25.22
C GLY A 83 1.01 19.48 25.23
N ASP A 84 1.67 19.42 26.38
CA ASP A 84 2.96 18.72 26.57
C ASP A 84 2.84 17.18 26.63
N THR A 85 1.76 16.61 26.08
CA THR A 85 1.56 15.15 26.03
C THR A 85 1.52 14.62 24.59
N PRO A 86 2.67 14.56 23.87
CA PRO A 86 2.72 14.24 22.44
C PRO A 86 2.05 12.90 22.06
N LEU A 87 2.10 11.91 22.95
CA LEU A 87 1.47 10.61 22.73
C LEU A 87 -0.05 10.73 22.53
N ILE A 88 -0.72 11.60 23.30
CA ILE A 88 -2.17 11.82 23.18
C ILE A 88 -2.49 12.51 21.86
N GLY A 89 -1.66 13.47 21.44
CA GLY A 89 -1.79 14.17 20.17
C GLY A 89 -1.82 13.23 18.96
N ALA A 90 -1.05 12.14 19.01
CA ALA A 90 -0.91 11.17 17.92
C ALA A 90 -2.01 10.10 17.83
N LEU A 91 -2.80 9.87 18.89
CA LEU A 91 -3.67 8.68 19.01
C LEU A 91 -4.68 8.50 17.88
N LEU A 92 -5.13 9.60 17.27
CA LEU A 92 -6.12 9.58 16.18
C LEU A 92 -5.53 9.92 14.81
N TYR A 93 -4.21 10.06 14.70
CA TYR A 93 -3.52 10.20 13.42
C TYR A 93 -3.89 9.10 12.40
N PRO A 94 -4.08 7.81 12.78
CA PRO A 94 -4.41 6.76 11.80
C PRO A 94 -5.77 6.90 11.11
N ILE A 95 -6.65 7.82 11.53
CA ILE A 95 -8.04 7.84 11.08
C ILE A 95 -8.19 7.92 9.56
N GLY A 96 -7.44 8.78 8.87
CA GLY A 96 -7.48 8.89 7.42
C GLY A 96 -7.04 7.62 6.71
N PHE A 97 -6.00 6.96 7.21
CA PHE A 97 -5.54 5.67 6.68
C PHE A 97 -6.55 4.55 6.90
N ILE A 98 -7.31 4.58 7.99
CA ILE A 98 -8.44 3.65 8.21
C ILE A 98 -9.51 3.86 7.14
N TYR A 99 -9.88 5.10 6.83
CA TYR A 99 -10.83 5.37 5.73
C TYR A 99 -10.33 4.84 4.39
N ILE A 100 -9.03 4.97 4.12
CA ILE A 100 -8.42 4.54 2.86
C ILE A 100 -8.44 3.01 2.75
N ILE A 101 -7.86 2.30 3.72
CA ILE A 101 -7.72 0.84 3.66
C ILE A 101 -9.09 0.16 3.75
N LEU A 102 -9.97 0.57 4.68
CA LEU A 102 -11.28 -0.07 4.83
C LEU A 102 -12.27 0.39 3.76
N GLY A 103 -12.09 1.59 3.21
CA GLY A 103 -12.92 2.14 2.13
C GLY A 103 -12.44 1.76 0.72
N ASN A 104 -11.33 1.04 0.61
CA ASN A 104 -10.66 0.68 -0.64
C ASN A 104 -10.39 1.90 -1.56
N TYR A 105 -9.88 2.98 -0.97
CA TYR A 105 -9.46 4.16 -1.73
C TYR A 105 -8.03 4.00 -2.23
N GLN A 106 -7.76 4.52 -3.42
CA GLN A 106 -6.45 4.38 -4.05
C GLN A 106 -5.44 5.35 -3.43
N LEU A 107 -4.50 4.83 -2.66
CA LEU A 107 -3.37 5.60 -2.12
C LEU A 107 -2.08 5.24 -2.85
N TYR A 108 -1.30 6.25 -3.26
CA TYR A 108 -0.06 6.06 -4.00
C TYR A 108 0.92 5.13 -3.28
N THR A 109 1.10 5.33 -1.97
CA THR A 109 2.09 4.59 -1.16
C THR A 109 1.70 3.13 -0.97
N GLU A 110 0.41 2.80 -0.92
CA GLU A 110 -0.08 1.41 -0.89
C GLU A 110 0.21 0.69 -2.21
N ASN A 111 0.18 1.42 -3.32
CA ASN A 111 0.49 0.95 -4.65
C ASN A 111 2.01 0.78 -4.93
N THR A 112 2.87 0.96 -3.92
CA THR A 112 4.33 0.72 -4.07
C THR A 112 4.74 -0.74 -3.85
N LEU A 113 3.80 -1.62 -3.47
CA LEU A 113 4.02 -3.06 -3.36
C LEU A 113 3.30 -3.86 -4.45
N PRO A 114 1.96 -3.83 -4.61
CA PRO A 114 1.28 -4.79 -5.48
C PRO A 114 1.62 -4.65 -6.97
N PRO A 115 1.55 -3.45 -7.58
CA PRO A 115 2.01 -3.23 -8.95
C PRO A 115 3.47 -3.63 -9.20
N VAL A 116 4.34 -3.42 -8.21
CA VAL A 116 5.77 -3.73 -8.33
C VAL A 116 5.99 -5.24 -8.37
N ALA A 117 5.21 -6.02 -7.62
CA ALA A 117 5.25 -7.48 -7.69
C ALA A 117 4.97 -7.98 -9.12
N LEU A 118 3.96 -7.41 -9.80
CA LEU A 118 3.68 -7.72 -11.20
C LEU A 118 4.83 -7.37 -12.14
N ILE A 119 5.49 -6.23 -11.91
CA ILE A 119 6.64 -5.81 -12.72
C ILE A 119 7.83 -6.75 -12.53
N LEU A 120 8.12 -7.17 -11.29
CA LEU A 120 9.23 -8.08 -10.98
C LEU A 120 9.04 -9.44 -11.67
N ASP A 121 7.80 -9.93 -11.73
CA ASP A 121 7.48 -11.20 -12.40
C ASP A 121 7.24 -11.07 -13.92
N ARG A 122 7.32 -9.85 -14.47
CA ARG A 122 7.03 -9.49 -15.87
C ARG A 122 5.60 -9.84 -16.30
N LEU A 123 4.66 -9.70 -15.39
CA LEU A 123 3.23 -9.91 -15.60
C LEU A 123 2.50 -8.61 -16.00
N ALA A 124 3.14 -7.45 -15.82
CA ALA A 124 2.65 -6.16 -16.31
C ALA A 124 3.78 -5.32 -16.89
N GLY A 125 3.42 -4.38 -17.78
CA GLY A 125 4.38 -3.43 -18.33
C GLY A 125 4.73 -2.30 -17.34
N VAL A 126 6.00 -1.91 -17.29
CA VAL A 126 6.46 -0.76 -16.49
C VAL A 126 5.65 0.52 -16.76
N PRO A 127 5.30 0.87 -18.02
CA PRO A 127 4.43 2.01 -18.29
C PRO A 127 3.03 1.89 -17.68
N ALA A 128 2.47 0.68 -17.54
CA ALA A 128 1.16 0.46 -16.93
C ALA A 128 1.19 0.83 -15.43
N MET A 129 2.23 0.38 -14.71
CA MET A 129 2.47 0.75 -13.32
C MET A 129 2.70 2.26 -13.17
N LEU A 130 3.57 2.85 -14.01
CA LEU A 130 3.86 4.29 -13.94
C LEU A 130 2.62 5.16 -14.22
N ARG A 131 1.74 4.74 -15.15
CA ARG A 131 0.44 5.38 -15.38
C ARG A 131 -0.41 5.35 -14.12
N MET A 132 -0.59 4.18 -13.52
CA MET A 132 -1.38 4.01 -12.31
C MET A 132 -0.83 4.88 -11.18
N TRP A 133 0.47 4.78 -10.91
CA TRP A 133 1.18 5.61 -9.93
C TRP A 133 0.96 7.10 -10.15
N GLY A 134 1.14 7.58 -11.37
CA GLY A 134 0.96 8.98 -11.71
C GLY A 134 -0.48 9.45 -11.50
N VAL A 135 -1.47 8.69 -11.98
CA VAL A 135 -2.89 9.05 -11.85
C VAL A 135 -3.33 9.07 -10.39
N VAL A 136 -2.98 8.04 -9.61
CA VAL A 136 -3.33 7.94 -8.19
C VAL A 136 -2.63 9.03 -7.38
N LEU A 137 -1.34 9.27 -7.60
CA LEU A 137 -0.60 10.33 -6.92
C LEU A 137 -1.21 11.71 -7.22
N ILE A 138 -1.52 12.02 -8.48
CA ILE A 138 -2.18 13.28 -8.85
C ILE A 138 -3.54 13.41 -8.16
N GLY A 139 -4.32 12.32 -8.09
CA GLY A 139 -5.58 12.29 -7.35
C GLY A 139 -5.39 12.59 -5.86
N ASN A 140 -4.44 11.89 -5.20
CA ASN A 140 -4.12 12.10 -3.79
C ASN A 140 -3.70 13.56 -3.51
N LEU A 141 -2.81 14.11 -4.34
CA LEU A 141 -2.36 15.49 -4.23
C LEU A 141 -3.49 16.49 -4.46
N ALA A 142 -4.40 16.23 -5.40
CA ALA A 142 -5.57 17.08 -5.63
C ALA A 142 -6.51 17.10 -4.41
N GLY A 143 -6.85 15.93 -3.87
CA GLY A 143 -7.68 15.82 -2.66
C GLY A 143 -7.01 16.50 -1.45
N GLY A 144 -5.72 16.23 -1.22
CA GLY A 144 -4.95 16.87 -0.15
C GLY A 144 -4.80 18.38 -0.33
N THR A 145 -4.66 18.88 -1.56
CA THR A 145 -4.59 20.32 -1.84
C THR A 145 -5.91 21.02 -1.52
N VAL A 146 -7.05 20.45 -1.95
CA VAL A 146 -8.37 21.01 -1.60
C VAL A 146 -8.59 20.96 -0.09
N GLY A 147 -8.20 19.85 0.55
CA GLY A 147 -8.22 19.74 2.00
C GLY A 147 -7.38 20.80 2.71
N ALA A 148 -6.13 21.00 2.29
CA ALA A 148 -5.24 22.02 2.82
C ALA A 148 -5.83 23.44 2.67
N LEU A 149 -6.51 23.72 1.55
CA LEU A 149 -7.20 25.00 1.34
C LEU A 149 -8.32 25.21 2.38
N LEU A 150 -9.10 24.15 2.66
CA LEU A 150 -10.15 24.18 3.69
C LEU A 150 -9.58 24.30 5.11
N LEU A 151 -8.42 23.69 5.38
CA LEU A 151 -7.73 23.87 6.66
C LEU A 151 -7.20 25.30 6.82
N ALA A 152 -6.65 25.90 5.76
CA ALA A 152 -6.11 27.26 5.79
C ALA A 152 -7.21 28.33 5.93
N TYR A 153 -8.33 28.16 5.22
CA TYR A 153 -9.33 29.24 5.05
C TYR A 153 -10.76 28.86 5.39
N GLY A 154 -11.07 27.59 5.58
CA GLY A 154 -12.43 27.09 5.81
C GLY A 154 -12.93 27.27 7.25
N GLY A 155 -12.11 27.78 8.17
CA GLY A 155 -12.49 27.96 9.58
C GLY A 155 -12.70 26.64 10.35
N VAL A 156 -12.15 25.54 9.84
CA VAL A 156 -12.29 24.19 10.44
C VAL A 156 -11.38 24.02 11.65
N LEU A 157 -10.22 24.68 11.66
CA LEU A 157 -9.28 24.71 12.78
C LEU A 157 -9.56 25.93 13.66
N ASP A 158 -9.57 25.75 14.98
CA ASP A 158 -9.46 26.87 15.91
C ASP A 158 -8.05 27.50 15.84
N PRO A 159 -7.86 28.74 16.33
CA PRO A 159 -6.57 29.44 16.21
C PRO A 159 -5.37 28.69 16.82
N THR A 160 -5.59 27.91 17.88
CA THR A 160 -4.54 27.13 18.54
C THR A 160 -4.16 25.95 17.64
N ALA A 161 -5.14 25.19 17.16
CA ALA A 161 -4.91 24.08 16.25
C ALA A 161 -4.27 24.51 14.91
N ALA A 162 -4.64 25.69 14.38
CA ALA A 162 -4.03 26.25 13.18
C ALA A 162 -2.55 26.61 13.41
N THR A 163 -2.21 27.21 14.55
CA THR A 163 -0.82 27.48 14.94
C THR A 163 -0.04 26.18 15.10
N THR A 164 -0.63 25.17 15.75
CA THR A 164 -0.03 23.85 15.90
C THR A 164 0.22 23.18 14.55
N LEU A 165 -0.73 23.22 13.61
CA LEU A 165 -0.54 22.66 12.28
C LEU A 165 0.60 23.37 11.53
N THR A 166 0.68 24.69 11.63
CA THR A 166 1.77 25.47 11.03
C THR A 166 3.13 25.01 11.58
N GLY A 167 3.26 24.82 12.90
CA GLY A 167 4.48 24.32 13.52
C GLY A 167 4.84 22.88 13.12
N ILE A 168 3.85 21.98 13.04
CA ILE A 168 4.04 20.61 12.55
C ILE A 168 4.56 20.62 11.12
N ALA A 169 3.91 21.36 10.22
CA ALA A 169 4.30 21.45 8.82
C ALA A 169 5.69 22.08 8.64
N MET A 170 6.02 23.11 9.43
CA MET A 170 7.35 23.74 9.41
C MET A 170 8.46 22.80 9.87
N THR A 171 8.18 21.86 10.78
CA THR A 171 9.14 20.82 11.18
C THR A 171 9.60 20.00 9.98
N GLY A 172 8.70 19.73 9.02
CA GLY A 172 9.03 19.08 7.77
C GLY A 172 10.01 19.88 6.91
N ILE A 173 9.79 21.18 6.77
CA ILE A 173 10.65 22.12 6.02
C ILE A 173 12.02 22.29 6.68
N GLU A 174 12.08 22.27 8.01
CA GLU A 174 13.31 22.43 8.79
C GLU A 174 14.15 21.14 8.88
N THR A 175 13.55 19.99 8.60
CA THR A 175 14.26 18.71 8.63
C THR A 175 15.22 18.61 7.43
N PRO A 176 16.49 18.21 7.63
CA PRO A 176 17.43 18.03 6.52
C PRO A 176 16.93 17.07 5.45
N TRP A 177 17.26 17.35 4.18
CA TRP A 177 16.75 16.62 3.02
C TRP A 177 16.97 15.09 3.09
N PHE A 178 18.16 14.65 3.51
CA PHE A 178 18.46 13.22 3.64
C PHE A 178 17.77 12.57 4.84
N ASP A 179 17.57 13.31 5.92
CA ASP A 179 16.84 12.82 7.08
C ASP A 179 15.37 12.61 6.72
N LEU A 180 14.75 13.54 5.97
CA LEU A 180 13.42 13.37 5.37
C LEU A 180 13.36 12.11 4.51
N PHE A 181 14.33 11.94 3.60
CA PHE A 181 14.40 10.79 2.72
C PHE A 181 14.43 9.47 3.51
N PHE A 182 15.35 9.29 4.46
CA PHE A 182 15.45 8.04 5.21
C PHE A 182 14.28 7.80 6.16
N LYS A 183 13.75 8.84 6.81
CA LYS A 183 12.49 8.74 7.59
C LYS A 183 11.34 8.27 6.71
N ALA A 184 11.27 8.78 5.48
CA ALA A 184 10.28 8.37 4.50
C ALA A 184 10.52 6.95 3.94
N VAL A 185 11.76 6.47 3.84
CA VAL A 185 12.05 5.06 3.52
C VAL A 185 11.40 4.13 4.55
N PHE A 186 11.56 4.41 5.84
CA PHE A 186 10.92 3.62 6.90
C PHE A 186 9.40 3.71 6.85
N ALA A 187 8.83 4.90 6.62
CA ALA A 187 7.38 5.03 6.41
C ALA A 187 6.89 4.20 5.22
N GLY A 188 7.61 4.23 4.09
CA GLY A 188 7.28 3.42 2.91
C GLY A 188 7.30 1.92 3.19
N LEU A 189 8.30 1.45 3.95
CA LEU A 189 8.38 0.06 4.40
C LEU A 189 7.19 -0.33 5.27
N ILE A 190 6.79 0.55 6.20
CA ILE A 190 5.62 0.31 7.06
C ILE A 190 4.35 0.21 6.22
N VAL A 191 4.11 1.15 5.30
CA VAL A 191 2.91 1.13 4.45
C VAL A 191 2.86 -0.13 3.58
N ALA A 192 3.95 -0.46 2.89
CA ALA A 192 4.02 -1.71 2.12
C ALA A 192 3.82 -2.94 3.01
N GLY A 193 4.36 -2.94 4.22
CA GLY A 193 4.16 -4.02 5.20
C GLY A 193 2.70 -4.18 5.62
N VAL A 194 1.98 -3.07 5.82
CA VAL A 194 0.55 -3.09 6.09
C VAL A 194 -0.22 -3.70 4.93
N VAL A 195 0.05 -3.26 3.70
CA VAL A 195 -0.60 -3.81 2.50
C VAL A 195 -0.37 -5.32 2.41
N TRP A 196 0.87 -5.77 2.56
CA TRP A 196 1.22 -7.19 2.56
C TRP A 196 0.46 -7.98 3.62
N LEU A 197 0.46 -7.49 4.87
CA LEU A 197 -0.22 -8.14 5.98
C LEU A 197 -1.74 -8.15 5.79
N ASP A 198 -2.30 -7.12 5.16
CA ASP A 198 -3.75 -6.99 4.97
C ASP A 198 -4.33 -8.07 4.05
N PHE A 199 -3.59 -8.50 3.02
CA PHE A 199 -3.93 -9.67 2.20
C PHE A 199 -4.02 -10.98 3.01
N GLY A 200 -3.32 -11.04 4.15
CA GLY A 200 -3.36 -12.12 5.12
C GLY A 200 -4.53 -12.06 6.11
N VAL A 201 -5.21 -10.91 6.21
CA VAL A 201 -6.23 -10.65 7.23
C VAL A 201 -7.63 -10.99 6.71
N ARG A 202 -8.41 -11.73 7.52
CA ARG A 202 -9.79 -12.14 7.19
C ARG A 202 -10.88 -11.40 7.97
N SER A 203 -10.53 -10.69 9.05
CA SER A 203 -11.49 -10.02 9.94
C SER A 203 -11.34 -8.50 9.84
N ALA A 204 -12.46 -7.80 9.69
CA ALA A 204 -12.50 -6.33 9.66
C ALA A 204 -11.89 -5.71 10.93
N THR A 205 -12.10 -6.32 12.10
CA THR A 205 -11.50 -5.86 13.37
C THR A 205 -9.98 -6.02 13.37
N ALA A 206 -9.47 -7.14 12.85
CA ALA A 206 -8.03 -7.36 12.75
C ALA A 206 -7.38 -6.39 11.75
N ARG A 207 -8.06 -6.10 10.63
CA ARG A 207 -7.64 -5.11 9.64
C ARG A 207 -7.59 -3.71 10.25
N PHE A 208 -8.65 -3.31 10.96
CA PHE A 208 -8.68 -2.05 11.69
C PHE A 208 -7.50 -1.94 12.67
N LEU A 209 -7.24 -2.97 13.48
CA LEU A 209 -6.14 -2.96 14.45
C LEU A 209 -4.75 -2.91 13.77
N LEU A 210 -4.56 -3.66 12.69
CA LEU A 210 -3.34 -3.66 11.89
C LEU A 210 -3.05 -2.24 11.38
N VAL A 211 -4.03 -1.63 10.70
CA VAL A 211 -3.92 -0.28 10.15
C VAL A 211 -3.70 0.73 11.28
N TYR A 212 -4.50 0.67 12.35
CA TYR A 212 -4.38 1.60 13.47
C TYR A 212 -2.99 1.57 14.10
N ILE A 213 -2.50 0.38 14.48
CA ILE A 213 -1.20 0.24 15.16
C ILE A 213 -0.07 0.66 14.22
N ALA A 214 -0.09 0.22 12.97
CA ALA A 214 0.97 0.52 12.02
C ALA A 214 1.06 2.02 11.72
N PHE A 215 -0.05 2.67 11.40
CA PHE A 215 -0.04 4.10 11.08
C PHE A 215 0.17 5.00 12.30
N LEU A 216 -0.09 4.51 13.51
CA LEU A 216 0.26 5.24 14.75
C LEU A 216 1.78 5.36 14.91
N THR A 217 2.56 4.44 14.34
CA THR A 217 4.03 4.53 14.38
C THR A 217 4.59 5.69 13.55
N ILE A 218 3.83 6.22 12.57
CA ILE A 218 4.29 7.30 11.70
C ILE A 218 4.56 8.59 12.50
N PRO A 219 3.58 9.19 13.21
CA PRO A 219 3.84 10.39 14.00
C PRO A 219 4.74 10.09 15.21
N LEU A 220 4.63 8.91 15.82
CA LEU A 220 5.45 8.55 17.00
C LEU A 220 6.92 8.33 16.66
N GLY A 221 7.22 7.84 15.45
CA GLY A 221 8.57 7.70 14.92
C GLY A 221 9.10 8.95 14.26
N GLY A 222 8.31 10.04 14.18
CA GLY A 222 8.67 11.24 13.44
C GLY A 222 8.93 10.96 11.96
N LEU A 223 8.17 10.03 11.38
CA LEU A 223 8.30 9.58 10.00
C LEU A 223 7.40 10.40 9.07
N PHE A 224 7.77 10.46 7.79
CA PHE A 224 7.06 11.30 6.82
C PHE A 224 6.37 10.46 5.73
N HIS A 225 5.14 10.84 5.43
CA HIS A 225 4.31 10.23 4.39
C HIS A 225 3.99 11.26 3.31
N VAL A 226 4.18 10.92 2.04
CA VAL A 226 4.19 11.88 0.93
C VAL A 226 2.89 12.65 0.78
N VAL A 227 1.73 12.00 0.96
CA VAL A 227 0.43 12.67 0.84
C VAL A 227 0.17 13.61 2.01
N VAL A 228 0.67 13.28 3.22
CA VAL A 228 0.59 14.13 4.41
C VAL A 228 1.51 15.34 4.22
N ALA A 229 2.78 15.09 3.92
CA ALA A 229 3.78 16.12 3.65
C ALA A 229 3.34 17.07 2.52
N SER A 230 2.73 16.56 1.46
CA SER A 230 2.23 17.41 0.38
C SER A 230 1.02 18.25 0.79
N THR A 231 0.15 17.71 1.65
CA THR A 231 -0.98 18.47 2.23
C THR A 231 -0.46 19.59 3.13
N GLU A 232 0.55 19.31 3.96
CA GLU A 232 1.25 20.29 4.80
C GLU A 232 1.97 21.36 3.99
N VAL A 233 2.66 20.99 2.90
CA VAL A 233 3.27 21.94 1.95
C VAL A 233 2.21 22.87 1.39
N MET A 234 1.09 22.34 0.88
CA MET A 234 0.04 23.18 0.31
C MET A 234 -0.60 24.09 1.36
N TYR A 235 -0.75 23.62 2.60
CA TYR A 235 -1.23 24.42 3.71
C TYR A 235 -0.31 25.63 3.97
N LEU A 236 1.00 25.40 4.11
CA LEU A 236 1.98 26.49 4.31
C LEU A 236 2.05 27.45 3.12
N VAL A 237 1.95 26.93 1.89
CA VAL A 237 1.92 27.75 0.67
C VAL A 237 0.69 28.65 0.66
N PHE A 238 -0.47 28.13 1.04
CA PHE A 238 -1.68 28.93 1.11
C PHE A 238 -1.58 30.03 2.16
N LEU A 239 -0.96 29.77 3.30
CA LEU A 239 -0.69 30.79 4.32
C LEU A 239 0.40 31.79 3.94
N GLY A 240 1.17 31.52 2.88
CA GLY A 240 2.27 32.37 2.43
C GLY A 240 3.57 32.18 3.24
N GLU A 241 3.66 31.14 4.06
CA GLU A 241 4.81 30.83 4.92
C GLU A 241 6.01 30.31 4.11
N ILE A 242 5.74 29.59 3.01
CA ILE A 242 6.78 29.06 2.11
C ILE A 242 6.40 29.26 0.64
N ALA A 243 7.40 29.33 -0.23
CA ALA A 243 7.19 29.22 -1.66
C ALA A 243 6.85 27.78 -2.07
N PHE A 244 5.91 27.62 -3.02
CA PHE A 244 5.49 26.30 -3.52
C PHE A 244 6.66 25.41 -3.96
N LEU A 245 7.55 25.96 -4.79
CA LEU A 245 8.69 25.20 -5.28
C LEU A 245 9.65 24.79 -4.16
N ASN A 246 9.79 25.60 -3.11
CA ASN A 246 10.59 25.26 -1.94
C ASN A 246 10.00 24.05 -1.21
N GLY A 247 8.71 24.07 -0.91
CA GLY A 247 8.02 22.95 -0.26
C GLY A 247 8.06 21.66 -1.10
N VAL A 248 7.89 21.77 -2.42
CA VAL A 248 7.98 20.61 -3.31
C VAL A 248 9.38 20.00 -3.30
N LEU A 249 10.43 20.79 -3.52
CA LEU A 249 11.79 20.26 -3.69
C LEU A 249 12.44 19.83 -2.38
N ASN A 250 12.20 20.59 -1.30
CA ASN A 250 12.90 20.39 -0.02
C ASN A 250 12.10 19.59 1.01
N PHE A 251 10.80 19.39 0.80
CA PHE A 251 9.98 18.59 1.71
C PHE A 251 9.24 17.44 1.01
N ALA A 252 8.35 17.71 0.04
CA ALA A 252 7.54 16.64 -0.56
C ALA A 252 8.36 15.64 -1.40
N LEU A 253 9.34 16.12 -2.18
CA LEU A 253 10.15 15.29 -3.07
C LEU A 253 11.03 14.25 -2.34
N PRO A 254 11.85 14.61 -1.32
CA PRO A 254 12.60 13.59 -0.58
C PRO A 254 11.67 12.55 0.07
N VAL A 255 10.50 12.98 0.55
CA VAL A 255 9.51 12.09 1.15
C VAL A 255 8.89 11.15 0.12
N LEU A 256 8.54 11.65 -1.07
CA LEU A 256 8.06 10.84 -2.19
C LEU A 256 9.08 9.75 -2.51
N LEU A 257 10.34 10.14 -2.79
CA LEU A 257 11.41 9.22 -3.14
C LEU A 257 11.64 8.17 -2.04
N GLY A 258 11.68 8.61 -0.78
CA GLY A 258 11.85 7.71 0.35
C GLY A 258 10.72 6.70 0.45
N ASN A 259 9.45 7.15 0.43
CA ASN A 259 8.30 6.25 0.50
C ASN A 259 8.30 5.22 -0.65
N THR A 260 8.57 5.66 -1.88
CA THR A 260 8.66 4.77 -3.06
C THR A 260 9.73 3.70 -2.87
N ILE A 261 10.95 4.11 -2.50
CA ILE A 261 12.07 3.18 -2.29
C ILE A 261 11.77 2.22 -1.14
N GLY A 262 11.22 2.70 -0.03
CA GLY A 262 10.84 1.86 1.12
C GLY A 262 9.86 0.75 0.75
N GLY A 263 8.83 1.09 -0.04
CA GLY A 263 7.86 0.10 -0.50
C GLY A 263 8.44 -0.91 -1.49
N VAL A 264 9.20 -0.43 -2.48
CA VAL A 264 9.87 -1.28 -3.48
C VAL A 264 10.88 -2.24 -2.84
N VAL A 265 11.61 -1.79 -1.82
CA VAL A 265 12.60 -2.64 -1.12
C VAL A 265 11.92 -3.79 -0.39
N LEU A 266 10.79 -3.55 0.28
CA LEU A 266 10.08 -4.62 0.98
C LEU A 266 9.59 -5.69 0.00
N VAL A 267 8.90 -5.30 -1.08
CA VAL A 267 8.39 -6.25 -2.06
C VAL A 267 9.50 -7.00 -2.78
N THR A 268 10.62 -6.34 -3.09
CA THR A 268 11.78 -6.99 -3.69
C THR A 268 12.37 -8.02 -2.75
N THR A 269 12.44 -7.73 -1.44
CA THR A 269 12.95 -8.65 -0.42
C THR A 269 12.02 -9.86 -0.26
N ILE A 270 10.71 -9.60 -0.18
CA ILE A 270 9.68 -10.64 -0.11
C ILE A 270 9.76 -11.55 -1.35
N ASN A 271 9.69 -10.98 -2.56
CA ASN A 271 9.77 -11.72 -3.82
C ASN A 271 11.10 -12.52 -3.91
N TYR A 272 12.25 -11.90 -3.63
CA TYR A 272 13.55 -12.59 -3.74
C TYR A 272 13.72 -13.77 -2.77
N TYR A 273 13.22 -13.66 -1.53
CA TYR A 273 13.41 -14.70 -0.51
C TYR A 273 12.27 -15.72 -0.42
N GLN A 274 11.06 -15.38 -0.90
CA GLN A 274 9.86 -16.16 -0.65
C GLN A 274 9.24 -16.77 -1.90
N THR A 275 9.62 -16.34 -3.11
CA THR A 275 9.14 -17.00 -4.33
C THR A 275 9.69 -18.43 -4.39
N SER A 276 8.88 -19.36 -3.91
CA SER A 276 8.95 -20.77 -4.25
C SER A 276 8.76 -20.90 -5.77
N HIS A 277 9.46 -21.86 -6.37
CA HIS A 277 9.63 -22.06 -7.81
C HIS A 277 8.34 -22.31 -8.63
N GLU A 278 7.13 -22.15 -8.08
CA GLU A 278 5.87 -22.68 -8.64
C GLU A 278 4.96 -21.67 -9.35
N LEU A 279 5.23 -20.36 -9.27
CA LEU A 279 4.46 -19.33 -10.03
C LEU A 279 4.95 -19.12 -11.47
N HIS A 280 6.09 -19.71 -11.84
CA HIS A 280 6.66 -19.61 -13.19
C HIS A 280 5.88 -20.37 -14.28
N GLU A 281 4.84 -21.13 -13.94
CA GLU A 281 4.06 -21.95 -14.89
C GLU A 281 2.74 -21.32 -15.36
N ILE A 282 2.35 -20.11 -14.89
CA ILE A 282 0.94 -19.67 -14.95
C ILE A 282 0.64 -18.61 -16.02
N SER A 283 1.62 -17.87 -16.51
CA SER A 283 1.38 -16.85 -17.55
C SER A 283 2.62 -16.71 -18.42
N ASP A 284 2.40 -16.56 -19.73
CA ASP A 284 3.46 -16.21 -20.67
C ASP A 284 4.03 -14.85 -20.26
N LYS A 285 5.20 -14.88 -19.60
CA LYS A 285 5.92 -13.67 -19.21
C LYS A 285 6.06 -12.74 -20.40
N LEU A 286 5.84 -11.45 -20.16
CA LEU A 286 6.07 -10.45 -21.20
C LEU A 286 7.51 -10.56 -21.73
N SER A 287 7.65 -10.39 -23.04
CA SER A 287 8.96 -10.18 -23.64
C SER A 287 9.63 -8.96 -23.00
N VAL A 288 10.97 -8.88 -23.03
CA VAL A 288 11.67 -7.71 -22.43
C VAL A 288 11.20 -6.39 -23.07
N SER A 289 10.87 -6.42 -24.37
CA SER A 289 10.32 -5.26 -25.07
C SER A 289 8.92 -4.90 -24.53
N ASP A 290 8.02 -5.88 -24.47
CA ASP A 290 6.66 -5.61 -23.99
C ASP A 290 6.67 -5.19 -22.52
N TRP A 291 7.47 -5.82 -21.68
CA TRP A 291 7.67 -5.43 -20.28
C TRP A 291 8.08 -3.96 -20.11
N LEU A 292 8.95 -3.44 -20.99
CA LEU A 292 9.42 -2.05 -20.91
C LEU A 292 8.46 -1.04 -21.54
N PHE A 293 7.64 -1.44 -22.51
CA PHE A 293 6.93 -0.49 -23.37
C PHE A 293 5.40 -0.68 -23.43
N THR A 294 4.86 -1.80 -22.94
CA THR A 294 3.41 -2.02 -22.96
C THR A 294 2.71 -1.33 -21.80
N THR A 295 1.46 -0.91 -22.03
CA THR A 295 0.56 -0.41 -20.98
C THR A 295 -0.44 -1.47 -20.52
N LYS A 296 -0.24 -2.73 -20.91
CA LYS A 296 -1.13 -3.86 -20.64
C LYS A 296 -0.55 -4.81 -19.60
N THR A 297 -1.41 -5.68 -19.07
CA THR A 297 -1.03 -6.83 -18.26
C THR A 297 -1.03 -8.10 -19.13
N ALA A 298 -0.28 -9.11 -18.70
CA ALA A 298 -0.18 -10.43 -19.33
C ALA A 298 -0.97 -11.50 -18.57
N LEU A 299 -1.61 -11.13 -17.47
CA LEU A 299 -2.51 -11.98 -16.72
C LEU A 299 -3.85 -12.02 -17.43
N ASP A 300 -4.38 -13.23 -17.62
CA ASP A 300 -5.78 -13.44 -17.95
C ASP A 300 -6.55 -13.63 -16.63
N PRO A 301 -7.43 -12.69 -16.24
CA PRO A 301 -8.12 -12.72 -14.95
C PRO A 301 -8.97 -13.98 -14.76
N GLU A 302 -9.58 -14.49 -15.84
CA GLU A 302 -10.45 -15.67 -15.79
C GLU A 302 -9.65 -16.93 -15.39
N THR A 303 -8.44 -17.11 -15.93
CA THR A 303 -7.59 -18.26 -15.61
C THR A 303 -7.03 -18.22 -14.19
N LEU A 304 -6.74 -17.04 -13.62
CA LEU A 304 -6.27 -16.96 -12.22
C LEU A 304 -7.40 -17.22 -11.22
N GLN A 305 -8.59 -16.67 -11.49
CA GLN A 305 -9.73 -16.85 -10.61
C GLN A 305 -10.17 -18.31 -10.56
N GLU A 306 -10.24 -18.99 -11.72
CA GLU A 306 -10.51 -20.44 -11.78
C GLU A 306 -9.50 -21.26 -10.96
N ARG A 307 -8.21 -20.88 -10.98
CA ARG A 307 -7.16 -21.58 -10.22
C ARG A 307 -7.30 -21.37 -8.71
N LEU A 308 -7.60 -20.15 -8.26
CA LEU A 308 -7.87 -19.88 -6.84
C LEU A 308 -9.09 -20.64 -6.35
N GLU A 309 -10.18 -20.63 -7.12
CA GLU A 309 -11.38 -21.40 -6.79
C GLU A 309 -11.05 -22.89 -6.72
N SER A 310 -10.21 -23.42 -7.61
CA SER A 310 -9.74 -24.82 -7.56
C SER A 310 -8.86 -25.14 -6.34
N LYS A 311 -8.06 -24.17 -5.86
CA LYS A 311 -7.20 -24.34 -4.66
C LYS A 311 -7.96 -24.14 -3.35
N ILE A 312 -9.03 -23.32 -3.34
CA ILE A 312 -9.87 -23.07 -2.16
C ILE A 312 -10.96 -24.14 -2.02
N SER A 313 -11.41 -24.74 -3.12
CA SER A 313 -12.38 -25.85 -3.14
C SER A 313 -11.75 -27.23 -2.87
N HIS A 314 -10.45 -27.29 -2.64
CA HIS A 314 -9.69 -28.51 -2.34
C HIS A 314 -8.83 -28.34 -1.10
#